data_AF-G7MQH7-F1
#
_entry.id   AF-G7MQH7-F1
#
_cell.length_a   1.000
_cell.length_b   1.000
_cell.length_c   1.000
_cell.angle_alpha   90.00
_cell.angle_beta   90.00
_cell.angle_gamma   90.00
#
_symmetry.space_group_name_H-M   'P 1'
#
loop_
_entity.id
_entity.type
_entity.pdbx_description
1 polymer ?
#
loop_
_entity_poly.entity_id
_entity_poly.type
_entity_poly.pdbx_seq_one_letter_code
_entity_poly.pdbx_strand_id
1 'polypeptide(L)'
;EKSNFGNHKSRHRHLVQTHYYNYRVSFLIPECGILSEELKNLVMQTGPYYFVKNLPLHELITPEFISTFIKKGSCYALTCNTNIDEDNTVALLPNGKLILSLDKDTYEETGLQGHPSQFSGRKIMKFIVSIDLMELSLNLDSKKYERVSWSFKEKKPLKFDFLLAWHNTGSEESTMMSYFSKYQIQEHQPKVALSAVRDLQCPVLQSSELEGAPEVSCQALELFDWLGAVFSNVSLNNEPNNFISTYCCPQPSTVVAKAYLCTITGFILPEKICLLLEHLCHYFDELKLAPWVTLSVQGFADSPVSWGKNEHGFWKGGEHLYNFVIFNNQDYWLQMAVGANDHCPP
;
A
#
# COMPACT_ATOMS: atom_id res chain seq x y z
N GLU A 1 15.70 -0.04 -9.42
CA GLU A 1 15.66 -0.41 -10.86
C GLU A 1 15.36 0.83 -11.70
N LYS A 2 15.81 0.87 -12.97
CA LYS A 2 15.35 1.84 -13.98
C LYS A 2 14.62 1.12 -15.10
N SER A 3 13.55 1.70 -15.61
CA SER A 3 12.78 1.15 -16.74
C SER A 3 12.01 2.28 -17.44
N ASN A 4 11.15 1.93 -18.39
CA ASN A 4 10.38 2.88 -19.19
C ASN A 4 8.90 2.47 -19.23
N PHE A 5 7.98 3.44 -19.21
CA PHE A 5 6.53 3.17 -19.23
C PHE A 5 6.06 2.59 -20.56
N GLY A 6 6.68 2.97 -21.68
CA GLY A 6 6.37 2.46 -23.02
C GLY A 6 6.96 1.08 -23.32
N ASN A 7 7.81 0.52 -22.45
CA ASN A 7 8.38 -0.80 -22.65
C ASN A 7 7.33 -1.90 -22.37
N HIS A 8 7.04 -2.74 -23.37
CA HIS A 8 6.09 -3.87 -23.25
C HIS A 8 6.43 -4.90 -22.14
N LYS A 9 7.70 -4.96 -21.69
CA LYS A 9 8.12 -5.83 -20.57
C LYS A 9 8.11 -5.12 -19.21
N SER A 10 7.75 -3.85 -19.18
CA SER A 10 7.69 -3.03 -17.97
C SER A 10 6.62 -3.57 -17.02
N ARG A 11 6.98 -3.78 -15.75
CA ARG A 11 6.10 -4.39 -14.75
C ARG A 11 5.48 -3.39 -13.78
N HIS A 12 5.60 -2.09 -14.05
CA HIS A 12 5.09 -1.01 -13.19
C HIS A 12 3.61 -1.20 -12.78
N ARG A 13 2.72 -1.53 -13.73
CA ARG A 13 1.30 -1.79 -13.41
C ARG A 13 1.13 -3.00 -12.51
N HIS A 14 1.80 -4.11 -12.86
CA HIS A 14 1.69 -5.35 -12.10
C HIS A 14 2.19 -5.17 -10.65
N LEU A 15 3.28 -4.44 -10.45
CA LEU A 15 3.83 -4.17 -9.13
C LEU A 15 2.86 -3.39 -8.25
N VAL A 16 2.25 -2.33 -8.79
CA VAL A 16 1.24 -1.54 -8.06
C VAL A 16 0.01 -2.41 -7.75
N GLN A 17 -0.50 -3.17 -8.72
CA GLN A 17 -1.69 -4.01 -8.56
C GLN A 17 -1.48 -5.17 -7.58
N THR A 18 -0.25 -5.64 -7.39
CA THR A 18 0.08 -6.73 -6.46
C THR A 18 0.53 -6.25 -5.09
N HIS A 19 0.53 -4.93 -4.85
CA HIS A 19 0.71 -4.34 -3.53
C HIS A 19 -0.66 -3.94 -2.94
N TYR A 20 -1.26 -4.85 -2.18
CA TYR A 20 -2.70 -4.80 -1.90
C TYR A 20 -3.11 -3.78 -0.83
N TYR A 21 -2.28 -3.55 0.19
CA TYR A 21 -2.66 -2.75 1.36
C TYR A 21 -1.83 -1.46 1.42
N ASN A 22 -2.42 -0.34 1.01
CA ASN A 22 -1.74 0.95 0.92
C ASN A 22 -2.28 1.93 1.96
N TYR A 23 -1.40 2.50 2.78
CA TYR A 23 -1.78 3.39 3.88
C TYR A 23 -1.55 4.87 3.52
N ARG A 24 -0.36 5.18 3.00
CA ARG A 24 0.07 6.54 2.70
C ARG A 24 0.58 6.62 1.27
N VAL A 25 -0.06 7.46 0.46
CA VAL A 25 0.35 7.76 -0.92
C VAL A 25 0.74 9.22 -0.98
N SER A 26 1.99 9.51 -1.33
CA SER A 26 2.48 10.89 -1.46
C SER A 26 3.10 11.13 -2.82
N PHE A 27 2.88 12.31 -3.38
CA PHE A 27 3.55 12.73 -4.61
C PHE A 27 4.10 14.14 -4.48
N LEU A 28 5.17 14.41 -5.22
CA LEU A 28 5.85 15.70 -5.26
C LEU A 28 6.05 16.12 -6.72
N ILE A 29 5.69 17.36 -7.01
CA ILE A 29 5.84 17.98 -8.33
C ILE A 29 6.66 19.27 -8.16
N PRO A 30 7.94 19.30 -8.55
CA PRO A 30 8.75 20.51 -8.58
C PRO A 30 8.20 21.51 -9.62
N GLU A 31 8.49 22.80 -9.43
CA GLU A 31 8.05 23.90 -10.30
C GLU A 31 6.51 23.93 -10.55
N CYS A 32 5.73 23.46 -9.58
CA CYS A 32 4.27 23.41 -9.65
C CYS A 32 3.64 24.34 -8.61
N GLY A 33 2.99 25.41 -9.08
CA GLY A 33 2.27 26.35 -8.22
C GLY A 33 0.79 26.02 -8.04
N ILE A 34 0.17 25.36 -9.01
CA ILE A 34 -1.26 25.05 -9.03
C ILE A 34 -1.43 23.64 -9.63
N LEU A 35 -2.13 22.77 -8.89
CA LEU A 35 -2.48 21.43 -9.35
C LEU A 35 -3.60 21.50 -10.41
N SER A 36 -3.53 20.64 -11.44
CA SER A 36 -4.61 20.51 -12.42
C SER A 36 -5.90 20.05 -11.74
N GLU A 37 -7.04 20.45 -12.28
CA GLU A 37 -8.34 20.09 -11.70
C GLU A 37 -8.61 18.58 -11.81
N GLU A 38 -8.14 17.96 -12.89
CA GLU A 38 -8.20 16.51 -13.07
C GLU A 38 -7.47 15.75 -11.95
N LEU A 39 -6.23 16.16 -11.64
CA LEU A 39 -5.44 15.53 -10.59
C LEU A 39 -6.04 15.78 -9.19
N LYS A 40 -6.57 16.99 -8.93
CA LYS A 40 -7.30 17.25 -7.67
C LYS A 40 -8.50 16.32 -7.51
N ASN A 41 -9.31 16.19 -8.56
CA ASN A 41 -10.48 15.31 -8.54
C ASN A 41 -10.07 13.85 -8.30
N LEU A 42 -9.00 13.40 -8.96
CA LEU A 42 -8.47 12.05 -8.77
C LEU A 42 -8.02 11.80 -7.32
N VAL A 43 -7.33 12.76 -6.70
CA VAL A 43 -6.89 12.69 -5.30
C VAL A 43 -8.07 12.61 -4.34
N MET A 44 -9.11 13.41 -4.58
CA MET A 44 -10.31 13.45 -3.73
C MET A 44 -11.20 12.20 -3.91
N GLN A 45 -11.06 11.45 -5.01
CA GLN A 45 -11.86 10.25 -5.34
C GLN A 45 -11.09 8.93 -5.08
N THR A 46 -10.13 8.97 -4.16
CA THR A 46 -9.34 7.77 -3.76
C THR A 46 -10.08 6.84 -2.80
N GLY A 47 -11.11 7.33 -2.10
CA GLY A 47 -12.01 6.55 -1.24
C GLY A 47 -13.32 6.13 -1.94
N PRO A 48 -14.36 5.75 -1.16
CA PRO A 48 -14.33 5.57 0.30
C PRO A 48 -13.64 4.26 0.73
N TYR A 49 -13.39 4.13 2.02
CA TYR A 49 -13.17 2.85 2.69
C TYR A 49 -14.08 2.74 3.92
N TYR A 50 -14.24 1.53 4.44
CA TYR A 50 -15.16 1.25 5.53
C TYR A 50 -14.42 0.67 6.72
N PHE A 51 -14.98 0.90 7.90
CA PHE A 51 -14.51 0.34 9.15
C PHE A 51 -15.66 -0.38 9.85
N VAL A 52 -15.47 -1.64 10.22
CA VAL A 52 -16.47 -2.46 10.90
C VAL A 52 -15.89 -3.01 12.20
N LYS A 53 -16.54 -2.70 13.32
CA LYS A 53 -16.13 -3.21 14.64
C LYS A 53 -16.59 -4.63 14.90
N ASN A 54 -15.75 -5.43 15.56
CA ASN A 54 -16.07 -6.77 16.06
C ASN A 54 -16.74 -7.69 15.03
N LEU A 55 -16.34 -7.60 13.76
CA LEU A 55 -16.88 -8.42 12.68
C LEU A 55 -16.36 -9.86 12.83
N PRO A 56 -17.25 -10.87 12.92
CA PRO A 56 -16.83 -12.25 13.01
C PRO A 56 -16.33 -12.81 11.67
N LEU A 57 -15.27 -13.62 11.70
CA LEU A 57 -14.67 -14.19 10.49
C LEU A 57 -15.63 -15.05 9.66
N HIS A 58 -16.62 -15.68 10.31
CA HIS A 58 -17.58 -16.51 9.59
C HIS A 58 -18.46 -15.72 8.61
N GLU A 59 -18.58 -14.39 8.75
CA GLU A 59 -19.35 -13.55 7.82
C GLU A 59 -18.65 -13.43 6.46
N LEU A 60 -17.30 -13.37 6.47
CA LEU A 60 -16.47 -13.21 5.28
C LEU A 60 -16.36 -14.48 4.42
N ILE A 61 -16.93 -15.61 4.89
CA ILE A 61 -16.94 -16.89 4.16
C ILE A 61 -18.36 -17.32 3.78
N THR A 62 -19.36 -16.47 3.99
CA THR A 62 -20.74 -16.80 3.61
C THR A 62 -20.89 -16.83 2.08
N PRO A 63 -21.76 -17.68 1.53
CA PRO A 63 -22.03 -17.69 0.10
C PRO A 63 -22.52 -16.32 -0.41
N GLU A 64 -23.33 -15.64 0.41
CA GLU A 64 -23.81 -14.28 0.17
C GLU A 64 -22.64 -13.29 -0.01
N PHE A 65 -21.68 -13.25 0.93
CA PHE A 65 -20.52 -12.35 0.85
C PHE A 65 -19.68 -12.62 -0.41
N ILE A 66 -19.37 -13.91 -0.66
CA ILE A 66 -18.56 -14.33 -1.80
C ILE A 66 -19.24 -13.96 -3.12
N SER A 67 -20.54 -14.22 -3.26
CA SER A 67 -21.30 -13.92 -4.48
C SER A 67 -21.48 -12.42 -4.74
N THR A 68 -21.52 -11.63 -3.67
CA THR A 68 -21.79 -10.19 -3.72
C THR A 68 -20.52 -9.40 -4.01
N PHE A 69 -19.42 -9.67 -3.28
CA PHE A 69 -18.21 -8.84 -3.35
C PHE A 69 -17.05 -9.52 -4.06
N ILE A 70 -16.77 -10.80 -3.76
CA ILE A 70 -15.58 -11.49 -4.28
C ILE A 70 -15.75 -11.88 -5.76
N LYS A 71 -16.91 -12.39 -6.16
CA LYS A 71 -17.16 -12.82 -7.55
C LYS A 71 -17.44 -11.66 -8.51
N LYS A 72 -17.80 -10.49 -7.98
CA LYS A 72 -18.23 -9.32 -8.78
C LYS A 72 -17.23 -8.16 -8.75
N GLY A 73 -16.09 -8.31 -8.07
CA GLY A 73 -15.08 -7.26 -7.99
C GLY A 73 -13.90 -7.66 -7.11
N SER A 74 -13.03 -6.71 -6.83
CA SER A 74 -11.86 -6.89 -5.96
C SER A 74 -12.21 -6.41 -4.55
N CYS A 75 -12.44 -7.34 -3.62
CA CYS A 75 -12.71 -7.02 -2.21
C CYS A 75 -11.44 -7.15 -1.38
N TYR A 76 -11.21 -6.15 -0.53
CA TYR A 76 -10.04 -6.03 0.33
C TYR A 76 -10.52 -5.94 1.78
N ALA A 77 -9.87 -6.71 2.66
CA ALA A 77 -10.10 -6.61 4.10
C ALA A 77 -8.77 -6.72 4.83
N LEU A 78 -8.57 -5.91 5.86
CA LEU A 78 -7.41 -5.99 6.74
C LEU A 78 -7.83 -5.73 8.17
N THR A 79 -7.41 -6.57 9.11
CA THR A 79 -7.60 -6.30 10.54
C THR A 79 -6.83 -5.06 10.95
N CYS A 80 -7.40 -4.26 11.85
CA CYS A 80 -6.79 -3.03 12.33
C CYS A 80 -6.59 -3.07 13.84
N ASN A 81 -5.63 -2.27 14.33
CA ASN A 81 -5.19 -2.27 15.72
C ASN A 81 -4.74 -3.66 16.22
N THR A 82 -4.17 -4.46 15.32
CA THR A 82 -3.58 -5.78 15.61
C THR A 82 -2.12 -5.74 15.22
N ASN A 83 -1.22 -6.00 16.16
CA ASN A 83 0.21 -6.10 15.87
C ASN A 83 0.50 -7.47 15.26
N ILE A 84 1.10 -7.54 14.06
CA ILE A 84 1.29 -8.82 13.37
C ILE A 84 2.16 -9.83 14.14
N ASP A 85 3.11 -9.35 14.93
CA ASP A 85 4.03 -10.20 15.68
C ASP A 85 3.41 -10.73 16.99
N GLU A 86 2.39 -10.05 17.52
CA GLU A 86 1.80 -10.32 18.84
C GLU A 86 0.38 -10.88 18.75
N ASP A 87 -0.46 -10.30 17.90
CA ASP A 87 -1.88 -10.57 17.80
C ASP A 87 -2.22 -11.51 16.64
N ASN A 88 -3.48 -11.94 16.56
CA ASN A 88 -4.02 -12.59 15.37
C ASN A 88 -4.39 -11.53 14.33
N THR A 89 -3.93 -11.71 13.09
CA THR A 89 -4.14 -10.75 12.00
C THR A 89 -4.79 -11.45 10.82
N VAL A 90 -5.73 -10.80 10.14
CA VAL A 90 -6.45 -11.38 8.99
C VAL A 90 -6.48 -10.42 7.82
N ALA A 91 -6.24 -10.95 6.63
CA ALA A 91 -6.18 -10.22 5.37
C ALA A 91 -7.02 -10.95 4.30
N LEU A 92 -7.84 -10.22 3.54
CA LEU A 92 -8.55 -10.71 2.36
C LEU A 92 -7.96 -10.09 1.10
N LEU A 93 -7.42 -10.94 0.23
CA LEU A 93 -6.82 -10.55 -1.04
C LEU A 93 -7.89 -10.46 -2.14
N PRO A 94 -7.65 -9.65 -3.19
CA PRO A 94 -8.60 -9.47 -4.28
C PRO A 94 -8.82 -10.73 -5.13
N ASN A 95 -7.92 -11.71 -5.05
CA ASN A 95 -8.08 -13.02 -5.69
C ASN A 95 -8.99 -13.99 -4.88
N GLY A 96 -9.62 -13.52 -3.79
CA GLY A 96 -10.49 -14.32 -2.94
C GLY A 96 -9.75 -15.21 -1.95
N LYS A 97 -8.45 -15.00 -1.70
CA LYS A 97 -7.72 -15.70 -0.64
C LYS A 97 -7.83 -14.96 0.68
N LEU A 98 -8.37 -15.63 1.68
CA LEU A 98 -8.39 -15.19 3.06
C LEU A 98 -7.15 -15.75 3.78
N ILE A 99 -6.24 -14.86 4.17
CA ILE A 99 -4.98 -15.18 4.83
C ILE A 99 -5.09 -14.81 6.31
N LEU A 100 -4.83 -15.77 7.18
CA LEU A 100 -4.82 -15.58 8.63
C LEU A 100 -3.41 -15.81 9.15
N SER A 101 -2.87 -14.82 9.88
CA SER A 101 -1.63 -14.93 10.64
C SER A 101 -1.99 -15.12 12.11
N LEU A 102 -1.97 -16.37 12.56
CA LEU A 102 -2.46 -16.77 13.88
C LEU A 102 -1.30 -17.01 14.84
N ASP A 103 -1.51 -16.71 16.11
CA ASP A 103 -0.65 -17.20 17.19
C ASP A 103 -0.80 -18.74 17.31
N LYS A 104 0.12 -19.35 18.07
CA LYS A 104 0.15 -20.80 18.27
C LYS A 104 -1.16 -21.35 18.86
N ASP A 105 -1.69 -20.72 19.91
CA ASP A 105 -2.84 -21.23 20.64
C ASP A 105 -4.09 -21.17 19.75
N THR A 106 -4.30 -20.06 19.05
CA THR A 106 -5.41 -19.84 18.13
C THR A 106 -5.31 -20.75 16.91
N TYR A 107 -4.09 -21.00 16.39
CA TYR A 107 -3.89 -21.97 15.31
C TYR A 107 -4.30 -23.40 15.72
N GLU A 108 -3.84 -23.87 16.89
CA GLU A 108 -4.19 -25.19 17.41
C GLU A 108 -5.70 -25.30 17.72
N GLU A 109 -6.28 -24.26 18.32
CA GLU A 109 -7.69 -24.19 18.67
C GLU A 109 -8.60 -24.14 17.44
N THR A 110 -8.26 -23.40 16.40
CA THR A 110 -9.03 -23.42 15.13
C THR A 110 -8.90 -24.78 14.44
N GLY A 111 -7.72 -25.39 14.47
CA GLY A 111 -7.48 -26.69 13.85
C GLY A 111 -7.68 -26.65 12.34
N LEU A 112 -7.29 -25.53 11.73
CA LEU A 112 -7.22 -25.31 10.29
C LEU A 112 -5.83 -25.72 9.78
N GLN A 113 -5.75 -26.12 8.52
CA GLN A 113 -4.47 -26.46 7.90
C GLN A 113 -3.72 -25.19 7.51
N GLY A 114 -2.46 -25.12 7.90
CA GLY A 114 -1.58 -23.98 7.69
C GLY A 114 -0.13 -24.41 7.84
N HIS A 115 0.79 -23.45 7.84
CA HIS A 115 2.21 -23.70 8.03
C HIS A 115 2.81 -22.68 9.02
N PRO A 116 3.95 -23.00 9.66
CA PRO A 116 4.74 -22.01 10.38
C PRO A 116 5.03 -20.79 9.50
N SER A 117 4.91 -19.59 10.06
CA SER A 117 5.38 -18.37 9.40
C SER A 117 6.91 -18.39 9.28
N GLN A 118 7.43 -17.87 8.17
CA GLN A 118 8.88 -17.73 7.94
C GLN A 118 9.55 -16.76 8.93
N PHE A 119 8.75 -15.91 9.57
CA PHE A 119 9.17 -14.92 10.56
C PHE A 119 9.14 -15.47 11.99
N SER A 120 9.00 -16.78 12.16
CA SER A 120 9.19 -17.42 13.46
C SER A 120 10.69 -17.64 13.72
N GLY A 121 11.18 -17.15 14.86
CA GLY A 121 12.55 -17.46 15.33
C GLY A 121 12.71 -18.92 15.74
N ARG A 122 13.60 -19.21 16.71
CA ARG A 122 13.84 -20.60 17.17
C ARG A 122 12.60 -21.31 17.71
N LYS A 123 11.62 -20.56 18.23
CA LYS A 123 10.32 -21.07 18.64
C LYS A 123 9.29 -20.58 17.64
N ILE A 124 8.53 -21.52 17.08
CA ILE A 124 7.43 -21.22 16.16
C ILE A 124 6.26 -20.67 16.98
N MET A 125 5.98 -19.38 16.78
CA MET A 125 4.93 -18.65 17.51
C MET A 125 3.81 -18.15 16.60
N LYS A 126 4.05 -18.12 15.27
CA LYS A 126 3.09 -17.65 14.28
C LYS A 126 2.87 -18.70 13.20
N PHE A 127 1.62 -18.87 12.79
CA PHE A 127 1.19 -19.80 11.75
C PHE A 127 0.33 -19.08 10.72
N ILE A 128 0.58 -19.35 9.44
CA ILE A 128 -0.19 -18.82 8.34
C ILE A 128 -1.18 -19.88 7.85
N VAL A 129 -2.46 -19.48 7.78
CA VAL A 129 -3.56 -20.26 7.21
C VAL A 129 -4.05 -19.52 5.97
N SER A 130 -4.01 -20.18 4.81
CA SER A 130 -4.51 -19.63 3.54
C SER A 130 -5.76 -20.36 3.09
N ILE A 131 -6.88 -19.66 3.02
CA ILE A 131 -8.17 -20.20 2.61
C ILE A 131 -8.58 -19.58 1.28
N ASP A 132 -8.73 -20.40 0.24
CA ASP A 132 -9.16 -19.96 -1.08
C ASP A 132 -10.70 -19.96 -1.17
N LEU A 133 -11.32 -18.78 -1.03
CA LEU A 133 -12.78 -18.64 -1.00
C LEU A 133 -13.40 -18.90 -2.39
N MET A 134 -12.66 -18.66 -3.47
CA MET A 134 -13.12 -18.96 -4.82
C MET A 134 -13.22 -20.47 -5.03
N GLU A 135 -12.20 -21.24 -4.63
CA GLU A 135 -12.22 -22.70 -4.65
C GLU A 135 -13.33 -23.26 -3.74
N LEU A 136 -13.48 -22.72 -2.52
CA LEU A 136 -14.54 -23.14 -1.60
C LEU A 136 -15.94 -22.89 -2.17
N SER A 137 -16.12 -21.80 -2.92
CA SER A 137 -17.43 -21.45 -3.49
C SER A 137 -17.88 -22.33 -4.65
N LEU A 138 -17.01 -23.22 -5.16
CA LEU A 138 -17.36 -24.20 -6.19
C LEU A 138 -18.19 -25.35 -5.63
N ASN A 139 -17.97 -25.71 -4.36
CA ASN A 139 -18.70 -26.77 -3.68
C ASN A 139 -18.86 -26.44 -2.18
N LEU A 140 -19.98 -25.80 -1.87
CA LEU A 140 -20.35 -25.41 -0.51
C LEU A 140 -20.70 -26.61 0.39
N ASP A 141 -21.03 -27.76 -0.20
CA ASP A 141 -21.29 -29.02 0.52
C ASP A 141 -20.01 -29.85 0.72
N SER A 142 -18.84 -29.28 0.38
CA SER A 142 -17.57 -29.95 0.59
C SER A 142 -17.21 -30.01 2.08
N LYS A 143 -16.62 -31.12 2.50
CA LYS A 143 -16.03 -31.27 3.85
C LYS A 143 -15.05 -30.15 4.21
N LYS A 144 -14.39 -29.56 3.20
CA LYS A 144 -13.47 -28.42 3.36
C LYS A 144 -14.22 -27.17 3.80
N TYR A 145 -15.31 -26.82 3.11
CA TYR A 145 -16.16 -25.67 3.48
C TYR A 145 -16.78 -25.87 4.86
N GLU A 146 -17.39 -27.04 5.12
CA GLU A 146 -18.00 -27.37 6.40
C GLU A 146 -16.99 -27.24 7.55
N ARG A 147 -15.76 -27.76 7.37
CA ARG A 147 -14.69 -27.66 8.37
C ARG A 147 -14.32 -26.22 8.70
N VAL A 148 -14.15 -25.37 7.68
CA VAL A 148 -13.81 -23.95 7.87
C VAL A 148 -14.97 -23.20 8.53
N SER A 149 -16.19 -23.40 8.03
CA SER A 149 -17.41 -22.80 8.56
C SER A 149 -17.64 -23.16 10.03
N TRP A 150 -17.55 -24.45 10.36
CA TRP A 150 -17.66 -24.94 11.74
C TRP A 150 -16.56 -24.37 12.64
N SER A 151 -15.32 -24.28 12.15
CA SER A 151 -14.20 -23.70 12.89
C SER A 151 -14.49 -22.25 13.32
N PHE A 152 -15.00 -21.41 12.40
CA PHE A 152 -15.25 -20.00 12.70
C PHE A 152 -16.59 -19.72 13.40
N LYS A 153 -17.58 -20.63 13.32
CA LYS A 153 -18.90 -20.44 13.94
C LYS A 153 -19.01 -21.04 15.33
N GLU A 154 -18.53 -22.26 15.52
CA GLU A 154 -18.79 -23.04 16.74
C GLU A 154 -17.51 -23.29 17.52
N LYS A 155 -16.43 -23.70 16.84
CA LYS A 155 -15.21 -24.15 17.52
C LYS A 155 -14.43 -22.98 18.15
N LYS A 156 -14.10 -21.97 17.35
CA LYS A 156 -13.36 -20.77 17.77
C LYS A 156 -13.92 -19.54 17.07
N PRO A 157 -14.96 -18.91 17.64
CA PRO A 157 -15.55 -17.69 17.09
C PRO A 157 -14.58 -16.51 17.25
N LEU A 158 -13.88 -16.16 16.17
CA LEU A 158 -12.95 -15.03 16.13
C LEU A 158 -13.65 -13.78 15.57
N LYS A 159 -13.41 -12.63 16.20
CA LYS A 159 -13.95 -11.32 15.81
C LYS A 159 -12.81 -10.32 15.76
N PHE A 160 -12.86 -9.43 14.78
CA PHE A 160 -11.86 -8.38 14.63
C PHE A 160 -12.50 -7.08 14.17
N ASP A 161 -11.79 -5.97 14.39
CA ASP A 161 -12.08 -4.72 13.73
C ASP A 161 -11.42 -4.75 12.33
N PHE A 162 -12.20 -4.50 11.28
CA PHE A 162 -11.73 -4.57 9.89
C PHE A 162 -11.79 -3.21 9.20
N LEU A 163 -10.73 -2.90 8.46
CA LEU A 163 -10.76 -2.00 7.31
C LEU A 163 -11.24 -2.79 6.10
N LEU A 164 -12.25 -2.28 5.39
CA LEU A 164 -12.83 -2.89 4.20
C LEU A 164 -12.84 -1.89 3.05
N ALA A 165 -12.57 -2.37 1.84
CA ALA A 165 -12.82 -1.63 0.62
C ALA A 165 -13.15 -2.58 -0.53
N TRP A 166 -13.87 -2.07 -1.53
CA TRP A 166 -14.29 -2.87 -2.67
C TRP A 166 -14.18 -2.06 -3.95
N HIS A 167 -13.43 -2.60 -4.91
CA HIS A 167 -13.39 -2.09 -6.26
C HIS A 167 -14.36 -2.90 -7.13
N ASN A 168 -15.38 -2.22 -7.66
CA ASN A 168 -16.31 -2.78 -8.62
C ASN A 168 -16.38 -1.85 -9.84
N THR A 169 -16.42 -2.43 -11.05
CA THR A 169 -16.65 -1.70 -12.30
C THR A 169 -18.14 -1.57 -12.64
N GLY A 170 -19.03 -2.16 -11.84
CA GLY A 170 -20.49 -2.03 -11.90
C GLY A 170 -21.08 -0.96 -10.95
N SER A 171 -22.33 -0.56 -11.20
CA SER A 171 -22.99 0.62 -10.62
C SER A 171 -23.57 0.47 -9.20
N GLU A 172 -23.13 -0.51 -8.40
CA GLU A 172 -23.77 -0.88 -7.11
C GLU A 172 -22.91 -0.52 -5.88
N GLU A 173 -22.47 0.74 -5.77
CA GLU A 173 -21.56 1.22 -4.71
C GLU A 173 -22.17 1.19 -3.28
N SER A 174 -23.49 1.25 -3.14
CA SER A 174 -24.19 1.26 -1.83
C SER A 174 -24.30 -0.10 -1.13
N THR A 175 -23.67 -1.13 -1.69
CA THR A 175 -23.86 -2.53 -1.28
C THR A 175 -23.16 -2.88 0.04
N MET A 176 -22.02 -2.26 0.38
CA MET A 176 -21.26 -2.65 1.59
C MET A 176 -21.91 -2.16 2.89
N MET A 177 -22.39 -0.91 2.92
CA MET A 177 -23.13 -0.34 4.06
C MET A 177 -24.41 -1.12 4.36
N SER A 178 -25.16 -1.48 3.32
CA SER A 178 -26.41 -2.25 3.46
C SER A 178 -26.14 -3.69 3.91
N TYR A 179 -25.12 -4.34 3.34
CA TYR A 179 -24.74 -5.71 3.70
C TYR A 179 -24.32 -5.84 5.18
N PHE A 180 -23.48 -4.94 5.67
CA PHE A 180 -23.01 -4.96 7.06
C PHE A 180 -23.85 -4.11 8.02
N SER A 181 -25.10 -3.79 7.66
CA SER A 181 -26.00 -2.95 8.47
C SER A 181 -26.30 -3.48 9.88
N LYS A 182 -26.11 -4.78 10.12
CA LYS A 182 -26.21 -5.41 11.46
C LYS A 182 -25.05 -5.04 12.38
N TYR A 183 -23.94 -4.58 11.83
CA TYR A 183 -22.71 -4.21 12.52
C TYR A 183 -22.53 -2.69 12.51
N GLN A 184 -21.68 -2.16 13.40
CA GLN A 184 -21.34 -0.74 13.40
C GLN A 184 -20.35 -0.41 12.28
N ILE A 185 -20.84 -0.43 11.03
CA ILE A 185 -20.08 -0.01 9.86
C ILE A 185 -20.03 1.52 9.77
N GLN A 186 -18.86 2.06 9.45
CA GLN A 186 -18.62 3.48 9.23
C GLN A 186 -17.92 3.67 7.89
N GLU A 187 -18.44 4.58 7.08
CA GLU A 187 -17.77 5.05 5.87
C GLU A 187 -16.75 6.14 6.24
N HIS A 188 -15.55 6.03 5.69
CA HIS A 188 -14.46 6.97 5.90
C HIS A 188 -13.89 7.41 4.55
N GLN A 189 -13.45 8.66 4.50
CA GLN A 189 -12.71 9.21 3.37
C GLN A 189 -11.22 9.28 3.71
N PRO A 190 -10.31 8.99 2.77
CA PRO A 190 -8.89 9.24 2.96
C PRO A 190 -8.63 10.71 3.30
N LYS A 191 -7.74 10.96 4.26
CA LYS A 191 -7.28 12.30 4.60
C LYS A 191 -6.33 12.79 3.53
N VAL A 192 -6.65 13.93 2.92
CA VAL A 192 -5.80 14.59 1.93
C VAL A 192 -5.14 15.82 2.57
N ALA A 193 -3.81 15.86 2.52
CA ALA A 193 -3.01 17.01 2.91
C ALA A 193 -2.29 17.56 1.67
N LEU A 194 -2.58 18.81 1.34
CA LEU A 194 -1.96 19.53 0.22
C LEU A 194 -1.06 20.63 0.79
N SER A 195 0.17 20.70 0.32
CA SER A 195 1.16 21.70 0.73
C SER A 195 1.91 22.24 -0.47
N ALA A 196 2.16 23.55 -0.47
CA ALA A 196 3.04 24.20 -1.43
C ALA A 196 4.30 24.64 -0.68
N VAL A 197 5.42 24.02 -1.01
CA VAL A 197 6.74 24.33 -0.45
C VAL A 197 7.41 25.36 -1.36
N ARG A 198 8.00 26.40 -0.78
CA ARG A 198 8.74 27.42 -1.51
C ARG A 198 10.24 27.18 -1.35
N ASP A 199 10.99 27.59 -2.36
CA ASP A 199 12.46 27.59 -2.35
C ASP A 199 13.04 26.22 -1.95
N LEU A 200 12.46 25.15 -2.50
CA LEU A 200 12.87 23.78 -2.21
C LEU A 200 14.14 23.45 -3.00
N GLN A 201 15.20 23.02 -2.32
CA GLN A 201 16.41 22.54 -2.96
C GLN A 201 16.20 21.09 -3.43
N CYS A 202 16.22 20.88 -4.74
CA CYS A 202 15.97 19.59 -5.38
C CYS A 202 17.25 18.99 -5.98
N PRO A 203 17.55 17.70 -5.75
CA PRO A 203 18.67 17.00 -6.40
C PRO A 203 18.59 17.01 -7.93
N VAL A 204 19.73 17.18 -8.60
CA VAL A 204 19.84 17.04 -10.06
C VAL A 204 19.99 15.56 -10.40
N LEU A 205 19.13 15.06 -11.31
CA LEU A 205 19.05 13.65 -11.66
C LEU A 205 19.27 13.45 -13.17
N GLN A 206 19.81 12.28 -13.54
CA GLN A 206 19.88 11.82 -14.93
C GLN A 206 19.20 10.45 -15.04
N SER A 207 18.12 10.33 -15.80
CA SER A 207 17.31 9.10 -15.84
C SER A 207 18.12 7.84 -16.17
N SER A 208 19.18 7.98 -16.98
CA SER A 208 20.04 6.89 -17.41
C SER A 208 21.02 6.40 -16.34
N GLU A 209 21.33 7.17 -15.29
CA GLU A 209 22.41 6.87 -14.34
C GLU A 209 21.88 6.76 -12.89
N LEU A 210 21.71 5.53 -12.41
CA LEU A 210 21.22 5.26 -11.05
C LEU A 210 22.26 5.57 -9.97
N GLU A 211 23.54 5.33 -10.25
CA GLU A 211 24.66 5.55 -9.33
C GLU A 211 25.10 7.02 -9.28
N GLY A 212 24.43 7.89 -10.03
CA GLY A 212 24.85 9.27 -10.24
C GLY A 212 26.13 9.39 -11.06
N ALA A 213 26.44 10.62 -11.46
CA ALA A 213 27.69 10.98 -12.10
C ALA A 213 28.38 12.04 -11.22
N PRO A 214 29.65 11.85 -10.83
CA PRO A 214 30.35 12.77 -9.93
C PRO A 214 30.23 14.22 -10.41
N GLU A 215 29.80 15.11 -9.51
CA GLU A 215 29.59 16.54 -9.75
C GLU A 215 28.51 16.92 -10.80
N VAL A 216 27.84 15.94 -11.41
CA VAL A 216 26.87 16.15 -12.50
C VAL A 216 25.45 15.73 -12.11
N SER A 217 25.29 14.60 -11.43
CA SER A 217 23.98 14.10 -10.98
C SER A 217 24.08 13.28 -9.70
N CYS A 218 23.03 13.34 -8.89
CA CYS A 218 22.92 12.61 -7.63
C CYS A 218 22.56 11.14 -7.85
N GLN A 219 22.84 10.31 -6.86
CA GLN A 219 22.46 8.91 -6.86
C GLN A 219 20.98 8.73 -6.56
N ALA A 220 20.39 7.63 -7.05
CA ALA A 220 19.03 7.25 -6.72
C ALA A 220 18.85 7.06 -5.20
N LEU A 221 19.84 6.47 -4.51
CA LEU A 221 19.76 6.25 -3.06
C LEU A 221 19.71 7.56 -2.27
N GLU A 222 20.49 8.57 -2.66
CA GLU A 222 20.49 9.89 -2.03
C GLU A 222 19.12 10.58 -2.16
N LEU A 223 18.50 10.46 -3.35
CA LEU A 223 17.15 10.97 -3.58
C LEU A 223 16.11 10.27 -2.69
N PHE A 224 16.24 8.95 -2.51
CA PHE A 224 15.29 8.18 -1.69
C PHE A 224 15.27 8.68 -0.24
N ASP A 225 16.45 8.88 0.35
CA ASP A 225 16.60 9.42 1.70
C ASP A 225 16.08 10.87 1.78
N TRP A 226 16.48 11.73 0.83
CA TRP A 226 16.04 13.13 0.77
C TRP A 226 14.51 13.25 0.69
N LEU A 227 13.87 12.40 -0.10
CA LEU A 227 12.43 12.41 -0.26
C LEU A 227 11.69 12.08 1.05
N GLY A 228 12.26 11.18 1.86
CA GLY A 228 11.76 10.89 3.20
C GLY A 228 11.79 12.11 4.12
N ALA A 229 12.86 12.90 4.08
CA ALA A 229 12.99 14.14 4.83
C ALA A 229 11.97 15.20 4.37
N VAL A 230 11.78 15.34 3.06
CA VAL A 230 10.80 16.28 2.47
C VAL A 230 9.37 15.92 2.89
N PHE A 231 8.95 14.64 2.77
CA PHE A 231 7.61 14.23 3.22
C PHE A 231 7.41 14.32 4.73
N SER A 232 8.49 14.38 5.50
CA SER A 232 8.46 14.58 6.95
C SER A 232 8.53 16.06 7.35
N ASN A 233 8.50 17.00 6.39
CA ASN A 233 8.66 18.44 6.59
C ASN A 233 9.93 18.82 7.38
N VAL A 234 11.02 18.08 7.18
CA VAL A 234 12.31 18.37 7.84
C VAL A 234 12.94 19.61 7.20
N SER A 235 13.38 20.55 8.04
CA SER A 235 14.16 21.70 7.58
C SER A 235 15.59 21.24 7.28
N LEU A 236 16.03 21.43 6.04
CA LEU A 236 17.37 21.06 5.55
C LEU A 236 18.38 22.22 5.68
N ASN A 237 18.03 23.27 6.42
CA ASN A 237 18.89 24.44 6.58
C ASN A 237 19.86 24.19 7.73
N ASN A 238 21.16 24.16 7.43
CA ASN A 238 22.24 24.03 8.41
C ASN A 238 22.46 25.35 9.16
N GLU A 239 21.44 25.83 9.89
CA GLU A 239 21.54 27.03 10.70
C GLU A 239 22.21 26.70 12.05
N PRO A 240 23.41 27.22 12.35
CA PRO A 240 24.14 26.92 13.59
C PRO A 240 23.61 27.78 14.74
N ASN A 241 22.32 27.69 15.04
CA ASN A 241 21.69 28.51 16.07
C ASN A 241 21.70 27.78 17.43
N ASN A 242 20.93 26.70 17.59
CA ASN A 242 20.75 26.01 18.88
C ASN A 242 21.06 24.51 18.84
N PHE A 243 20.94 23.89 17.66
CA PHE A 243 21.31 22.51 17.38
C PHE A 243 21.72 22.44 15.90
N ILE A 244 22.72 21.62 15.59
CA ILE A 244 23.19 21.47 14.21
C ILE A 244 22.41 20.31 13.59
N SER A 245 21.59 20.61 12.58
CA SER A 245 21.17 19.57 11.63
C SER A 245 22.37 19.28 10.73
N THR A 246 22.80 18.02 10.65
CA THR A 246 23.86 17.61 9.71
C THR A 246 23.30 17.08 8.40
N TYR A 247 21.97 16.93 8.30
CA TYR A 247 21.32 16.40 7.12
C TYR A 247 21.11 17.50 6.08
N CYS A 248 21.66 17.30 4.89
CA CYS A 248 21.74 18.28 3.81
C CYS A 248 21.06 17.76 2.54
N CYS A 249 20.63 18.66 1.65
CA CYS A 249 20.24 18.26 0.30
C CYS A 249 21.44 17.65 -0.45
N PRO A 250 21.27 16.49 -1.13
CA PRO A 250 22.27 15.92 -2.02
C PRO A 250 22.76 16.92 -3.08
N GLN A 251 24.02 16.80 -3.51
CA GLN A 251 24.64 17.68 -4.50
C GLN A 251 25.08 16.90 -5.76
N PRO A 252 24.96 17.47 -6.97
CA PRO A 252 24.49 18.84 -7.26
C PRO A 252 22.97 18.99 -7.14
N SER A 253 22.51 20.21 -6.81
CA SER A 253 21.10 20.53 -6.59
C SER A 253 20.70 21.86 -7.22
N THR A 254 19.40 22.03 -7.46
CA THR A 254 18.79 23.25 -8.00
C THR A 254 17.69 23.72 -7.06
N VAL A 255 17.66 25.01 -6.76
CA VAL A 255 16.57 25.62 -5.98
C VAL A 255 15.36 25.81 -6.89
N VAL A 256 14.25 25.19 -6.51
CA VAL A 256 12.96 25.27 -7.18
C VAL A 256 12.09 26.26 -6.43
N ALA A 257 11.50 27.22 -7.15
CA ALA A 257 10.76 28.31 -6.52
C ALA A 257 9.49 27.82 -5.80
N LYS A 258 8.82 26.82 -6.38
CA LYS A 258 7.59 26.21 -5.84
C LYS A 258 7.57 24.72 -6.09
N ALA A 259 7.34 23.92 -5.07
CA ALA A 259 7.08 22.50 -5.17
C ALA A 259 5.72 22.18 -4.56
N TYR A 260 4.95 21.33 -5.25
CA TYR A 260 3.65 20.88 -4.77
C TYR A 260 3.79 19.50 -4.14
N LEU A 261 3.35 19.37 -2.90
CA LEU A 261 3.38 18.13 -2.12
C LEU A 261 1.95 17.74 -1.76
N CYS A 262 1.59 16.51 -2.07
CA CYS A 262 0.32 15.93 -1.69
C CYS A 262 0.56 14.63 -0.93
N THR A 263 -0.16 14.44 0.17
CA THR A 263 -0.19 13.19 0.93
C THR A 263 -1.63 12.77 1.17
N ILE A 264 -1.95 11.55 0.75
CA ILE A 264 -3.24 10.87 0.94
C ILE A 264 -3.01 9.79 1.99
N THR A 265 -3.80 9.78 3.06
CA THR A 265 -3.68 8.83 4.18
C THR A 265 -5.01 8.15 4.46
N GLY A 266 -5.06 6.82 4.43
CA GLY A 266 -6.28 6.03 4.63
C GLY A 266 -6.08 4.59 4.20
N PHE A 267 -7.15 3.91 3.80
CA PHE A 267 -7.06 2.59 3.17
C PHE A 267 -7.24 2.76 1.66
N ILE A 268 -6.12 2.79 0.92
CA ILE A 268 -6.08 3.19 -0.49
C ILE A 268 -5.97 1.96 -1.38
N LEU A 269 -6.87 1.85 -2.35
CA LEU A 269 -6.90 0.74 -3.29
C LEU A 269 -5.80 0.86 -4.36
N PRO A 270 -5.11 -0.23 -4.72
CA PRO A 270 -4.05 -0.20 -5.74
C PRO A 270 -4.57 0.24 -7.11
N GLU A 271 -5.83 -0.01 -7.44
CA GLU A 271 -6.46 0.44 -8.69
C GLU A 271 -6.49 1.98 -8.79
N LYS A 272 -6.73 2.67 -7.67
CA LYS A 272 -6.69 4.15 -7.61
C LYS A 272 -5.27 4.68 -7.76
N ILE A 273 -4.29 3.94 -7.24
CA ILE A 273 -2.87 4.28 -7.39
C ILE A 273 -2.41 4.06 -8.83
N CYS A 274 -2.91 3.05 -9.54
CA CYS A 274 -2.66 2.88 -10.97
C CYS A 274 -3.14 4.09 -11.78
N LEU A 275 -4.37 4.58 -11.51
CA LEU A 275 -4.88 5.79 -12.17
C LEU A 275 -4.01 7.01 -11.87
N LEU A 276 -3.56 7.16 -10.62
CA LEU A 276 -2.67 8.25 -10.22
C LEU A 276 -1.31 8.15 -10.92
N LEU A 277 -0.72 6.96 -10.99
CA LEU A 277 0.54 6.71 -11.69
C LEU A 277 0.41 7.01 -13.19
N GLU A 278 -0.69 6.59 -13.82
CA GLU A 278 -0.97 6.89 -15.22
C GLU A 278 -1.12 8.39 -15.45
N HIS A 279 -1.84 9.11 -14.60
CA HIS A 279 -1.98 10.56 -14.71
C HIS A 279 -0.63 11.28 -14.54
N LEU A 280 0.21 10.83 -13.60
CA LEU A 280 1.57 11.38 -13.42
C LEU A 280 2.51 11.04 -14.59
N CYS A 281 2.30 9.92 -15.29
CA CYS A 281 3.03 9.61 -16.52
C CYS A 281 2.68 10.59 -17.65
N HIS A 282 1.38 10.87 -17.84
CA HIS A 282 0.89 11.81 -18.87
C HIS A 282 1.09 13.30 -18.48
N TYR A 283 1.54 13.58 -17.25
CA TYR A 283 1.87 14.94 -16.81
C TYR A 283 2.87 15.64 -17.74
N PHE A 284 3.76 14.88 -18.37
CA PHE A 284 4.79 15.36 -19.29
C PHE A 284 4.38 15.36 -20.77
N ASP A 285 3.12 15.08 -21.09
CA ASP A 285 2.62 15.19 -22.48
C ASP A 285 2.67 16.64 -22.99
N GLU A 286 2.54 17.59 -22.08
CA GLU A 286 2.82 19.00 -22.33
C GLU A 286 4.21 19.38 -21.80
N LEU A 287 4.83 20.39 -22.40
CA LEU A 287 6.10 20.92 -21.91
C LEU A 287 5.93 21.50 -20.49
N LYS A 288 6.56 20.86 -19.50
CA LYS A 288 6.58 21.29 -18.11
C LYS A 288 7.96 21.81 -17.71
N LEU A 289 7.99 22.65 -16.67
CA LEU A 289 9.23 23.14 -16.05
C LEU A 289 9.86 22.10 -15.11
N ALA A 290 9.05 21.19 -14.58
CA ALA A 290 9.51 20.11 -13.71
C ALA A 290 10.46 19.17 -14.48
N PRO A 291 11.66 18.84 -13.96
CA PRO A 291 12.54 17.86 -14.60
C PRO A 291 12.08 16.40 -14.36
N TRP A 292 11.38 16.17 -13.25
CA TRP A 292 10.87 14.88 -12.80
C TRP A 292 9.72 15.10 -11.81
N VAL A 293 8.91 14.06 -11.56
CA VAL A 293 7.91 14.01 -10.47
C VAL A 293 8.06 12.72 -9.68
N THR A 294 7.60 12.68 -8.43
CA THR A 294 7.69 11.47 -7.59
C THR A 294 6.32 10.95 -7.20
N LEU A 295 6.18 9.64 -7.07
CA LEU A 295 5.06 8.95 -6.44
C LEU A 295 5.60 7.91 -5.45
N SER A 296 5.46 8.17 -4.16
CA SER A 296 5.83 7.26 -3.09
C SER A 296 4.60 6.67 -2.42
N VAL A 297 4.60 5.35 -2.26
CA VAL A 297 3.51 4.60 -1.64
C VAL A 297 4.07 3.76 -0.52
N GLN A 298 3.50 3.95 0.66
CA GLN A 298 3.79 3.19 1.87
C GLN A 298 2.53 2.43 2.26
N GLY A 299 2.67 1.14 2.56
CA GLY A 299 1.55 0.36 3.07
C GLY A 299 1.49 0.28 4.60
N PHE A 300 0.75 -0.71 5.10
CA PHE A 300 0.50 -0.95 6.53
C PHE A 300 1.56 -1.83 7.17
N ALA A 301 2.28 -1.34 8.18
CA ALA A 301 3.31 -2.13 8.84
C ALA A 301 2.82 -3.51 9.37
N ASP A 302 1.55 -3.62 9.76
CA ASP A 302 0.91 -4.83 10.30
C ASP A 302 0.06 -5.64 9.29
N SER A 303 0.42 -5.66 8.00
CA SER A 303 -0.24 -6.55 7.04
C SER A 303 0.34 -7.97 7.07
N PRO A 304 -0.46 -9.06 7.00
CA PRO A 304 0.06 -10.44 6.89
C PRO A 304 0.78 -10.75 5.58
N VAL A 305 0.55 -9.93 4.57
CA VAL A 305 1.00 -10.14 3.20
C VAL A 305 1.60 -8.84 2.68
N SER A 306 2.77 -8.95 2.04
CA SER A 306 3.43 -7.86 1.31
C SER A 306 3.07 -7.97 -0.18
N TRP A 307 4.05 -8.00 -1.08
CA TRP A 307 3.81 -8.14 -2.51
C TRP A 307 3.30 -9.52 -2.89
N GLY A 308 2.18 -9.55 -3.63
CA GLY A 308 1.59 -10.77 -4.13
C GLY A 308 1.12 -11.69 -3.01
N LYS A 309 1.90 -12.72 -2.69
CA LYS A 309 1.57 -13.70 -1.64
C LYS A 309 2.69 -13.87 -0.62
N ASN A 310 3.70 -13.00 -0.68
CA ASN A 310 4.80 -13.05 0.26
C ASN A 310 4.29 -12.70 1.65
N GLU A 311 4.67 -13.48 2.65
CA GLU A 311 4.43 -13.10 4.04
C GLU A 311 5.15 -11.76 4.29
N HIS A 312 4.56 -10.93 5.14
CA HIS A 312 5.17 -9.69 5.65
C HIS A 312 5.40 -9.83 7.15
N GLY A 313 6.57 -9.43 7.63
CA GLY A 313 6.93 -9.46 9.05
C GLY A 313 7.23 -8.07 9.61
N PHE A 314 6.98 -7.85 10.91
CA PHE A 314 7.28 -6.56 11.53
C PHE A 314 8.62 -6.59 12.29
N TRP A 315 8.98 -7.63 13.05
CA TRP A 315 10.25 -7.81 13.79
C TRP A 315 10.85 -6.53 14.41
N LYS A 316 11.62 -5.74 13.64
CA LYS A 316 12.20 -4.45 14.06
C LYS A 316 11.69 -3.24 13.27
N GLY A 317 10.97 -3.47 12.16
CA GLY A 317 10.39 -2.52 11.23
C GLY A 317 9.55 -3.24 10.19
N GLY A 318 8.31 -2.81 9.99
CA GLY A 318 7.39 -3.34 8.98
C GLY A 318 7.46 -2.55 7.68
N GLU A 319 8.67 -2.22 7.20
CA GLU A 319 8.82 -1.41 6.01
C GLU A 319 8.34 -2.15 4.76
N HIS A 320 7.30 -1.64 4.13
CA HIS A 320 7.01 -1.92 2.72
C HIS A 320 6.61 -0.63 2.03
N LEU A 321 7.51 -0.16 1.18
CA LEU A 321 7.39 1.11 0.51
C LEU A 321 7.98 0.98 -0.89
N TYR A 322 7.31 1.58 -1.86
CA TYR A 322 7.88 1.75 -3.19
C TYR A 322 7.76 3.21 -3.65
N ASN A 323 8.73 3.63 -4.46
CA ASN A 323 8.80 4.96 -5.02
C ASN A 323 9.00 4.88 -6.53
N PHE A 324 8.24 5.69 -7.25
CA PHE A 324 8.43 5.99 -8.66
C PHE A 324 9.00 7.40 -8.79
N VAL A 325 10.16 7.52 -9.42
CA VAL A 325 10.69 8.80 -9.90
C VAL A 325 10.46 8.83 -11.40
N ILE A 326 9.58 9.71 -11.86
CA ILE A 326 9.06 9.74 -13.23
C ILE A 326 9.71 10.89 -13.97
N PHE A 327 10.34 10.60 -15.11
CA PHE A 327 11.03 11.57 -15.95
C PHE A 327 10.19 11.95 -17.17
N ASN A 328 10.51 13.08 -17.79
CA ASN A 328 9.80 13.62 -18.96
C ASN A 328 9.91 12.77 -20.24
N ASN A 329 10.84 11.82 -20.29
CA ASN A 329 11.07 10.93 -21.42
C ASN A 329 10.42 9.54 -21.24
N GLN A 330 9.45 9.43 -20.32
CA GLN A 330 8.77 8.19 -19.91
C GLN A 330 9.66 7.17 -19.20
N ASP A 331 10.90 7.52 -18.86
CA ASP A 331 11.70 6.70 -17.96
C ASP A 331 11.16 6.82 -16.54
N TYR A 332 11.35 5.77 -15.76
CA TYR A 332 11.16 5.82 -14.32
C TYR A 332 12.25 5.08 -13.57
N TRP A 333 12.54 5.56 -12.37
CA TRP A 333 13.21 4.76 -11.35
C TRP A 333 12.17 4.15 -10.43
N LEU A 334 12.33 2.87 -10.16
CA LEU A 334 11.60 2.12 -9.16
C LEU A 334 12.53 1.82 -7.99
N GLN A 335 12.21 2.37 -6.83
CA GLN A 335 12.92 2.13 -5.58
C GLN A 335 11.97 1.39 -4.65
N MET A 336 12.43 0.30 -4.05
CA MET A 336 11.64 -0.49 -3.10
C MET A 336 12.42 -0.58 -1.79
N ALA A 337 11.77 -0.23 -0.68
CA ALA A 337 12.23 -0.49 0.66
C ALA A 337 11.39 -1.62 1.25
N VAL A 338 12.10 -2.60 1.79
CA VAL A 338 11.56 -3.89 2.21
C VAL A 338 12.14 -4.18 3.59
N GLY A 339 11.31 -4.70 4.49
CA GLY A 339 11.71 -5.07 5.84
C GLY A 339 12.87 -6.08 5.81
N ALA A 340 13.68 -6.11 6.86
CA ALA A 340 14.94 -6.85 6.89
C ALA A 340 14.84 -8.34 6.54
N ASN A 341 13.66 -8.95 6.73
CA ASN A 341 13.41 -10.37 6.47
C ASN A 341 12.43 -10.60 5.30
N ASP A 342 11.88 -9.55 4.71
CA ASP A 342 10.86 -9.65 3.67
C ASP A 342 11.47 -9.92 2.28
N HIS A 343 10.66 -10.49 1.39
CA HIS A 343 11.07 -10.74 0.01
C HIS A 343 10.77 -9.54 -0.89
N CYS A 344 11.82 -8.98 -1.51
CA CYS A 344 11.67 -7.97 -2.55
C CYS A 344 11.25 -8.63 -3.87
N PRO A 345 10.09 -8.26 -4.45
CA PRO A 345 9.69 -8.78 -5.76
C PRO A 345 10.65 -8.26 -6.83
N PRO A 346 10.84 -9.03 -7.92
CA PRO A 346 11.74 -8.65 -8.99
C PRO A 346 11.27 -7.43 -9.76
#